data_AF-B1ZCZ1-F1
#
_entry.id   AF-B1ZCZ1-F1
#
_cell.length_a   1.000
_cell.length_b   1.000
_cell.length_c   1.000
_cell.angle_alpha   90.00
_cell.angle_beta   90.00
_cell.angle_gamma   90.00
#
_symmetry.space_group_name_H-M   'P 1'
#
loop_
_entity.id
_entity.type
_entity.pdbx_description
1 polymer ?
#
loop_
_entity_poly.entity_id
_entity_poly.type
_entity_poly.pdbx_seq_one_letter_code
_entity_poly.pdbx_strand_id
1 'polypeptide(L)'
;MSAIGELWSGLGKAVQGKAGARAPVPTLRYFEDPTVAQTAADEAHRLWLRIAQKVQGGVWFYQAREQVLAEEIPDIGKAYGRPVASRVEKAVQRMEPCDLPAAATAAVRAGNQAAARSFLRARDGRVSLINRLSLAWFGRHFW
;
A
#
# COMPACT_ATOMS: atom_id res chain seq x y z
N MET A 1 55.48 -30.83 -23.07
CA MET A 1 54.65 -32.04 -23.18
C MET A 1 54.58 -32.68 -21.80
N SER A 2 53.47 -32.86 -21.10
CA SER A 2 52.10 -32.39 -21.26
C SER A 2 51.50 -32.42 -19.85
N ALA A 3 51.14 -31.26 -19.30
CA ALA A 3 50.44 -31.10 -18.02
C ALA A 3 48.94 -31.46 -18.15
N ILE A 4 48.66 -32.56 -18.85
CA ILE A 4 47.31 -33.05 -19.18
C ILE A 4 46.99 -34.34 -18.40
N GLY A 5 48.00 -35.00 -17.82
CA GLY A 5 47.82 -36.25 -17.06
C GLY A 5 47.21 -36.10 -15.66
N GLU A 6 47.36 -34.93 -15.03
CA GLU A 6 46.84 -34.71 -13.65
C GLU A 6 45.42 -34.11 -13.61
N LEU A 7 44.89 -33.65 -14.76
CA LEU A 7 43.53 -33.09 -14.85
C LEU A 7 42.42 -34.16 -14.89
N TRP A 8 42.78 -35.45 -14.98
CA TRP A 8 41.83 -36.56 -15.12
C TRP A 8 41.64 -37.40 -13.86
N SER A 9 42.35 -37.15 -12.75
CA SER A 9 42.12 -37.85 -11.48
C SER A 9 41.02 -37.20 -10.62
N GLY A 10 40.62 -35.96 -10.92
CA GLY A 10 39.58 -35.23 -10.20
C GLY A 10 38.15 -35.42 -10.72
N LEU A 11 37.98 -35.93 -11.95
CA LEU A 11 36.65 -36.01 -12.59
C LEU A 11 35.88 -37.30 -12.26
N GLY A 12 36.54 -38.31 -11.69
CA GLY A 12 35.98 -39.65 -11.48
C GLY A 12 35.34 -39.94 -10.11
N LYS A 13 35.32 -38.98 -9.18
CA LYS A 13 34.91 -39.23 -7.77
C LYS A 13 33.77 -38.34 -7.23
N ALA A 14 32.88 -37.86 -8.10
CA ALA A 14 31.64 -37.20 -7.66
C ALA A 14 30.35 -37.84 -8.22
N VAL A 15 30.45 -39.03 -8.81
CA VAL A 15 29.28 -39.82 -9.25
C VAL A 15 29.00 -40.90 -8.21
N GLN A 16 28.47 -40.50 -7.04
CA GLN A 16 27.58 -41.34 -6.22
C GLN A 16 27.15 -40.58 -4.96
N GLY A 17 25.86 -40.22 -4.89
CA GLY A 17 25.30 -39.73 -3.64
C GLY A 17 23.93 -39.09 -3.74
N LYS A 18 22.88 -39.93 -3.62
CA LYS A 18 21.49 -39.60 -3.21
C LYS A 18 20.59 -38.84 -4.19
N ALA A 19 19.77 -39.64 -4.88
CA ALA A 19 18.42 -39.28 -5.26
C ALA A 19 17.64 -38.70 -4.07
N GLY A 20 16.97 -37.56 -4.27
CA GLY A 20 15.92 -37.08 -3.34
C GLY A 20 15.86 -35.57 -3.06
N ALA A 21 16.82 -34.75 -3.49
CA ALA A 21 16.74 -33.30 -3.28
C ALA A 21 16.32 -32.60 -4.56
N ARG A 22 15.06 -32.11 -4.61
CA ARG A 22 14.61 -31.15 -5.62
C ARG A 22 15.61 -30.00 -5.61
N ALA A 23 16.28 -29.74 -6.74
CA ALA A 23 17.18 -28.60 -6.88
C ALA A 23 16.47 -27.35 -6.33
N PRO A 24 17.14 -26.49 -5.55
CA PRO A 24 16.52 -25.26 -5.08
C PRO A 24 16.03 -24.53 -6.31
N VAL A 25 14.70 -24.44 -6.45
CA VAL A 25 14.08 -23.68 -7.53
C VAL A 25 14.70 -22.30 -7.42
N PRO A 26 15.34 -21.76 -8.48
CA PRO A 26 15.88 -20.42 -8.41
C PRO A 26 14.71 -19.52 -8.04
N THR A 27 14.73 -19.00 -6.82
CA THR A 27 13.83 -17.93 -6.44
C THR A 27 14.26 -16.80 -7.35
N LEU A 28 13.48 -16.55 -8.40
CA LEU A 28 13.57 -15.34 -9.21
C LEU A 28 13.47 -14.19 -8.22
N ARG A 29 14.61 -13.72 -7.72
CA ARG A 29 14.70 -12.44 -7.03
C ARG A 29 14.36 -11.44 -8.10
N TYR A 30 13.11 -10.99 -8.07
CA TYR A 30 12.62 -9.94 -8.94
C TYR A 30 13.50 -8.73 -8.69
N PHE A 31 14.41 -8.47 -9.63
CA PHE A 31 15.27 -7.31 -9.57
C PHE A 31 14.42 -6.14 -10.05
N GLU A 32 13.90 -5.37 -9.10
CA GLU A 32 13.18 -4.15 -9.41
C GLU A 32 14.17 -3.11 -9.90
N ASP A 33 13.81 -2.43 -11.00
CA ASP A 33 14.49 -1.20 -11.36
C ASP A 33 14.32 -0.21 -10.20
N PRO A 34 15.41 0.19 -9.52
CA PRO A 34 15.36 1.05 -8.34
C PRO A 34 14.69 2.39 -8.67
N THR A 35 14.73 2.82 -9.93
CA THR A 35 14.09 4.04 -10.42
C THR A 35 12.57 3.96 -10.29
N VAL A 36 11.97 2.82 -10.67
CA VAL A 36 10.51 2.63 -10.62
C VAL A 36 10.02 2.57 -9.18
N ALA A 37 10.80 1.98 -8.27
CA ALA A 37 10.47 1.93 -6.85
C ALA A 37 10.53 3.33 -6.22
N GLN A 38 11.59 4.09 -6.51
CA GLN A 38 11.76 5.45 -6.01
C GLN A 38 10.67 6.39 -6.54
N THR A 39 10.41 6.41 -7.85
CA THR A 39 9.35 7.24 -8.44
C THR A 39 7.97 6.89 -7.85
N ALA A 40 7.67 5.61 -7.62
CA ALA A 40 6.41 5.23 -7.00
C ALA A 40 6.30 5.71 -5.54
N ALA A 41 7.40 5.70 -4.78
CA ALA A 41 7.41 6.22 -3.42
C ALA A 41 7.19 7.73 -3.37
N ASP A 42 7.86 8.48 -4.24
CA ASP A 42 7.76 9.94 -4.33
C ASP A 42 6.34 10.38 -4.74
N GLU A 43 5.77 9.73 -5.75
CA GLU A 43 4.40 10.00 -6.18
C GLU A 43 3.37 9.59 -5.11
N ALA A 44 3.55 8.45 -4.44
CA ALA A 44 2.66 8.07 -3.34
C ALA A 44 2.69 9.11 -2.19
N HIS A 45 3.87 9.65 -1.86
CA HIS A 45 4.00 10.71 -0.88
C HIS A 45 3.28 11.99 -1.32
N ARG A 46 3.45 12.41 -2.58
CA ARG A 46 2.74 13.56 -3.16
C ARG A 46 1.22 13.40 -3.06
N LEU A 47 0.70 12.24 -3.44
CA LEU A 47 -0.74 11.94 -3.37
C LEU A 47 -1.24 11.97 -1.92
N TRP A 48 -0.46 11.44 -0.98
CA TRP A 48 -0.80 11.44 0.44
C TRP A 48 -0.96 12.85 1.02
N LEU A 49 -0.05 13.77 0.67
CA LEU A 49 -0.15 15.17 1.07
C LEU A 49 -1.41 15.84 0.50
N ARG A 50 -1.78 15.52 -0.75
CA ARG A 50 -3.01 16.03 -1.37
C ARG A 50 -4.27 15.49 -0.68
N ILE A 51 -4.27 14.22 -0.28
CA ILE A 51 -5.34 13.63 0.55
C ILE A 51 -5.43 14.39 1.87
N ALA A 52 -4.31 14.63 2.55
CA ALA A 52 -4.28 15.37 3.80
C ALA A 52 -4.88 16.78 3.67
N GLN A 53 -4.57 17.49 2.59
CA GLN A 53 -5.13 18.81 2.28
C GLN A 53 -6.65 18.77 2.09
N LYS A 54 -7.17 17.82 1.30
CA LYS A 54 -8.62 17.65 1.11
C LYS A 54 -9.33 17.33 2.43
N VAL A 55 -8.71 16.48 3.25
CA VAL A 55 -9.23 16.12 4.58
C VAL A 55 -9.26 17.31 5.53
N GLN A 56 -8.22 18.14 5.55
CA GLN A 56 -8.22 19.40 6.30
C GLN A 56 -9.28 20.38 5.79
N GLY A 57 -9.56 20.36 4.48
CA GLY A 57 -10.68 21.08 3.87
C GLY A 57 -12.07 20.52 4.18
N GLY A 58 -12.17 19.44 4.98
CA GLY A 58 -13.44 18.87 5.44
C GLY A 58 -13.96 17.70 4.61
N VAL A 59 -13.20 17.22 3.62
CA VAL A 59 -13.58 16.02 2.86
C VAL A 59 -13.32 14.77 3.71
N TRP A 60 -14.25 13.84 3.71
CA TRP A 60 -14.08 12.56 4.42
C TRP A 60 -12.90 11.77 3.85
N PHE A 61 -12.08 11.16 4.72
CA PHE A 61 -10.82 10.51 4.35
C PHE A 61 -10.92 9.55 3.16
N TYR A 62 -11.82 8.56 3.24
CA TYR A 62 -11.92 7.55 2.19
C TYR A 62 -12.41 8.17 0.87
N GLN A 63 -13.31 9.15 0.92
CA GLN A 63 -13.72 9.90 -0.27
C GLN A 63 -12.57 10.74 -0.84
N ALA A 64 -11.79 11.41 0.00
CA ALA A 64 -10.63 12.17 -0.43
C ALA A 64 -9.59 11.27 -1.11
N ARG A 65 -9.37 10.07 -0.57
CA ARG A 65 -8.48 9.06 -1.15
C ARG A 65 -8.96 8.61 -2.54
N GLU A 66 -10.23 8.20 -2.66
CA GLU A 66 -10.77 7.75 -3.95
C GLU A 66 -10.76 8.86 -4.99
N GLN A 67 -11.07 10.11 -4.59
CA GLN A 67 -10.98 11.26 -5.50
C GLN A 67 -9.56 11.51 -5.99
N VAL A 68 -8.57 11.53 -5.09
CA VAL A 68 -7.17 11.75 -5.47
C VAL A 68 -6.66 10.62 -6.35
N LEU A 69 -7.01 9.37 -6.06
CA LEU A 69 -6.64 8.23 -6.90
C LEU A 69 -7.26 8.34 -8.30
N ALA A 70 -8.56 8.65 -8.40
CA ALA A 70 -9.24 8.80 -9.68
C ALA A 70 -8.68 9.97 -10.51
N GLU A 71 -8.30 11.07 -9.85
CA GLU A 71 -7.69 12.25 -10.49
C GLU A 71 -6.26 11.96 -10.98
N GLU A 72 -5.39 11.38 -10.15
CA GLU A 72 -3.94 11.38 -10.39
C GLU A 72 -3.39 10.09 -11.02
N ILE A 73 -3.99 8.93 -10.76
CA ILE A 73 -3.48 7.65 -11.27
C ILE A 73 -3.44 7.59 -12.81
N PRO A 74 -4.43 8.10 -13.56
CA PRO A 74 -4.36 8.14 -15.02
C PRO A 74 -3.16 8.94 -15.54
N ASP A 75 -2.84 10.07 -14.90
CA ASP A 75 -1.76 10.94 -15.34
C ASP A 75 -0.38 10.39 -14.96
N ILE A 76 -0.24 9.80 -13.78
CA ILE A 76 0.95 9.02 -13.39
C ILE A 76 1.17 7.87 -14.37
N GLY A 77 0.10 7.19 -14.77
CA GLY A 77 0.14 6.11 -15.76
C GLY A 77 0.65 6.57 -17.13
N LYS A 78 0.29 7.78 -17.56
CA LYS A 78 0.80 8.39 -18.81
C LYS A 78 2.26 8.83 -18.69
N ALA A 79 2.67 9.39 -17.56
CA ALA A 79 4.01 9.96 -17.37
C ALA A 79 5.09 8.89 -17.13
N TYR A 80 4.79 7.90 -16.28
CA TYR A 80 5.79 6.94 -15.79
C TYR A 80 5.44 5.48 -16.12
N GLY A 81 4.30 5.25 -16.78
CA GLY A 81 3.84 3.94 -17.17
C GLY A 81 3.03 3.20 -16.10
N ARG A 82 2.37 2.13 -16.54
CA ARG A 82 1.46 1.32 -15.73
C ARG A 82 2.08 0.69 -14.47
N PRO A 83 3.35 0.23 -14.47
CA PRO A 83 3.97 -0.33 -13.27
C PRO A 83 4.06 0.67 -12.11
N VAL A 84 4.47 1.92 -12.39
CA VAL A 84 4.55 2.99 -11.38
C VAL A 84 3.15 3.32 -10.86
N ALA A 85 2.20 3.57 -11.76
CA ALA A 85 0.82 3.89 -11.39
C ALA A 85 0.19 2.82 -10.49
N SER A 86 0.35 1.54 -10.83
CA SER A 86 -0.18 0.43 -10.03
C SER A 86 0.44 0.35 -8.64
N ARG A 87 1.74 0.67 -8.49
CA ARG A 87 2.41 0.70 -7.19
C ARG A 87 1.93 1.87 -6.34
N VAL A 88 1.83 3.05 -6.94
CA VAL A 88 1.33 4.26 -6.26
C VAL A 88 -0.08 4.01 -5.74
N GLU A 89 -0.98 3.51 -6.58
CA GLU A 89 -2.35 3.19 -6.20
C GLU A 89 -2.39 2.23 -5.00
N LYS A 90 -1.65 1.11 -5.07
CA LYS A 90 -1.58 0.13 -3.98
C LYS A 90 -0.98 0.71 -2.70
N ALA A 91 0.05 1.56 -2.81
CA ALA A 91 0.67 2.19 -1.66
C ALA A 91 -0.35 3.09 -0.94
N VAL A 92 -1.03 3.96 -1.69
CA VAL A 92 -2.04 4.88 -1.15
C VAL A 92 -3.27 4.14 -0.60
N GLN A 93 -3.71 3.05 -1.24
CA GLN A 93 -4.83 2.23 -0.75
C GLN A 93 -4.54 1.54 0.59
N ARG A 94 -3.26 1.23 0.87
CA ARG A 94 -2.82 0.59 2.12
C ARG A 94 -2.57 1.56 3.27
N MET A 95 -2.50 2.86 3.00
CA MET A 95 -2.30 3.88 4.02
C MET A 95 -3.59 4.12 4.80
N GLU A 96 -3.44 4.26 6.12
CA GLU A 96 -4.54 4.46 7.03
C GLU A 96 -4.65 5.94 7.45
N PRO A 97 -5.83 6.41 7.91
CA PRO A 97 -5.99 7.79 8.34
C PRO A 97 -5.04 8.21 9.47
N CYS A 98 -4.50 7.25 10.23
CA CYS A 98 -3.52 7.50 11.28
C CYS A 98 -2.14 7.91 10.75
N ASP A 99 -1.83 7.57 9.50
CA ASP A 99 -0.55 7.87 8.86
C ASP A 99 -0.52 9.28 8.23
N LEU A 100 -1.63 10.02 8.34
CA LEU A 100 -1.71 11.41 7.90
C LEU A 100 -0.89 12.33 8.83
N PRO A 101 -0.47 13.50 8.31
CA PRO A 101 0.08 14.56 9.16
C PRO A 101 -0.88 14.91 10.31
N ALA A 102 -0.33 15.22 11.49
CA ALA A 102 -1.10 15.38 12.73
C ALA A 102 -2.34 16.29 12.60
N ALA A 103 -2.23 17.39 11.84
CA ALA A 103 -3.33 18.31 11.58
C ALA A 103 -4.48 17.65 10.78
N ALA A 104 -4.15 16.84 9.76
CA ALA A 104 -5.16 16.10 9.00
C ALA A 104 -5.76 14.96 9.83
N THR A 105 -4.97 14.27 10.65
CA THR A 105 -5.46 13.26 11.60
C THR A 105 -6.45 13.84 12.60
N ALA A 106 -6.19 15.05 13.11
CA ALA A 106 -7.12 15.78 13.96
C ALA A 106 -8.43 16.13 13.22
N ALA A 107 -8.33 16.56 11.96
CA ALA A 107 -9.50 16.83 11.12
C ALA A 107 -10.36 15.58 10.87
N VAL A 108 -9.75 14.41 10.60
CA VAL A 108 -10.48 13.14 10.49
C VAL A 108 -11.25 12.84 11.78
N ARG A 109 -10.58 12.93 12.94
CA ARG A 109 -11.23 12.66 14.24
C ARG A 109 -12.37 13.63 14.52
N ALA A 110 -12.18 14.92 14.24
CA ALA A 110 -13.21 15.93 14.42
C ALA A 110 -14.42 15.66 13.51
N GLY A 111 -14.18 15.32 12.24
CA GLY A 111 -15.23 14.94 11.29
C GLY A 111 -16.02 13.70 11.74
N ASN A 112 -15.32 12.65 12.18
CA ASN A 112 -15.95 11.43 12.69
C ASN A 112 -16.80 11.71 13.95
N GLN A 113 -16.29 12.53 14.88
CA GLN A 113 -17.04 12.93 16.07
C GLN A 113 -18.28 13.77 15.73
N ALA A 114 -18.18 14.68 14.77
CA ALA A 114 -19.31 15.48 14.31
C ALA A 114 -20.40 14.59 13.68
N ALA A 115 -20.01 13.65 12.82
CA ALA A 115 -20.92 12.67 12.22
C ALA A 115 -21.60 11.80 13.29
N ALA A 116 -20.84 11.30 14.27
CA ALA A 116 -21.37 10.53 15.39
C ALA A 116 -22.41 11.32 16.19
N ARG A 117 -22.11 12.59 16.53
CA ARG A 117 -23.03 13.47 17.26
C ARG A 117 -24.31 13.73 16.48
N SER A 118 -24.21 14.03 15.18
CA SER A 118 -25.36 14.26 14.31
C SER A 118 -26.27 13.04 14.24
N PHE A 119 -25.68 11.85 14.06
CA PHE A 119 -26.44 10.60 13.97
C PHE A 119 -27.12 10.23 15.31
N LEU A 120 -26.43 10.43 16.44
CA LEU A 120 -27.02 10.19 17.76
C LEU A 120 -28.19 11.14 18.04
N ARG A 121 -28.09 12.41 17.64
CA ARG A 121 -29.20 13.38 17.74
C ARG A 121 -30.41 12.96 16.91
N ALA A 122 -30.20 12.47 15.69
CA ALA A 122 -31.29 12.03 14.81
C ALA A 122 -32.05 10.79 15.31
N ARG A 123 -31.50 10.06 16.29
CA ARG A 123 -32.03 8.78 16.80
C ARG A 123 -32.37 8.83 18.29
N ASP A 124 -32.43 10.01 18.90
CA ASP A 124 -32.63 10.20 20.36
C ASP A 124 -31.69 9.31 21.20
N GLY A 125 -30.45 9.11 20.74
CA GLY A 125 -29.45 8.26 21.39
C GLY A 125 -29.64 6.74 21.24
N ARG A 126 -30.73 6.26 20.62
CA ARG A 126 -31.01 4.85 20.36
C ARG A 126 -30.25 4.35 19.13
N VAL A 127 -28.97 4.05 19.33
CA VAL A 127 -28.07 3.56 18.27
C VAL A 127 -27.41 2.27 18.72
N SER A 128 -27.38 1.26 17.83
CA SER A 128 -26.70 -0.01 18.07
C SER A 128 -25.21 0.22 18.33
N LEU A 129 -24.60 -0.65 19.14
CA LEU A 129 -23.17 -0.58 19.45
C LEU A 129 -22.31 -0.59 18.17
N ILE A 130 -22.70 -1.41 17.19
CA ILE A 130 -22.04 -1.51 15.88
C ILE A 130 -22.01 -0.15 15.17
N ASN A 131 -23.13 0.58 15.18
CA ASN A 131 -23.20 1.88 14.54
C ASN A 131 -22.45 2.97 15.32
N ARG A 132 -22.38 2.88 16.64
CA ARG A 132 -21.52 3.79 17.43
C ARG A 132 -20.04 3.58 17.12
N LEU A 133 -19.60 2.32 17.05
CA LEU A 133 -18.22 1.97 16.70
C LEU A 133 -17.89 2.40 15.27
N SER A 134 -18.81 2.14 14.33
CA SER A 134 -18.67 2.55 12.93
C SER A 134 -18.53 4.06 12.78
N LEU A 135 -19.36 4.84 13.51
CA LEU A 135 -19.29 6.30 13.45
C LEU A 135 -18.01 6.85 14.07
N ALA A 136 -17.53 6.25 15.16
CA ALA A 136 -16.30 6.68 15.82
C ALA A 136 -15.06 6.42 14.95
N TRP A 137 -15.03 5.28 14.25
CA TRP A 137 -13.87 4.83 13.48
C TRP A 137 -13.90 5.34 12.03
N PHE A 138 -15.08 5.31 11.40
CA PHE A 138 -15.24 5.58 9.98
C PHE A 138 -16.08 6.83 9.69
N GLY A 139 -16.71 7.46 10.70
CA GLY A 139 -17.58 8.63 10.47
C GLY A 139 -18.89 8.31 9.73
N ARG A 140 -19.23 7.03 9.56
CA ARG A 140 -20.49 6.56 8.96
C ARG A 140 -21.12 5.48 9.84
N HIS A 141 -22.40 5.20 9.61
CA HIS A 141 -23.10 4.07 10.22
C HIS A 141 -23.22 2.94 9.19
N PHE A 142 -23.35 1.70 9.66
CA PHE A 142 -23.77 0.58 8.84
C PHE A 142 -25.30 0.44 8.92
N TRP A 143 -25.92 0.06 7.80
CA TRP A 143 -27.37 -0.14 7.73
C TRP A 143 -27.81 -1.37 8.54
#